data_AF-A0A1V3LA44-F1
#
_entry.id   AF-A0A1V3LA44-F1
#
_cell.length_a   1.000
_cell.length_b   1.000
_cell.length_c   1.000
_cell.angle_alpha   90.00
_cell.angle_beta   90.00
_cell.angle_gamma   90.00
#
_symmetry.space_group_name_H-M   'P 1'
#
loop_
_entity.id
_entity.type
_entity.pdbx_description
1 polymer ?
#
loop_
_entity_poly.entity_id
_entity_poly.type
_entity_poly.pdbx_seq_one_letter_code
_entity_poly.pdbx_strand_id
1 'polypeptide(L)'
;MATEIVDKKKKTEEPVEGKSKGLNTLLWILVVVFFSVAAIGNAYFQKDYSTPVRVIGVAITLVLAFVFAAITNQGTKARNFFKESRNEARKVVWPTRSEARQTTLIVMGVTVIASLFFWATDSIIVSIINFLTDLRF
;
A
#
# COMPACT_ATOMS: atom_id res chain seq x y z
N MET A 1 19.42 -16.00 -38.32
CA MET A 1 19.83 -16.01 -36.90
C MET A 1 19.47 -14.71 -36.18
N ALA A 2 19.92 -13.52 -36.62
CA ALA A 2 19.51 -12.24 -36.00
C ALA A 2 18.04 -11.85 -36.27
N THR A 3 17.47 -12.30 -37.38
CA THR A 3 16.08 -12.03 -37.78
C THR A 3 15.05 -12.81 -36.95
N GLU A 4 15.33 -14.06 -36.57
CA GLU A 4 14.44 -14.87 -35.74
C GLU A 4 14.31 -14.35 -34.29
N ILE A 5 15.36 -13.71 -33.77
CA ILE A 5 15.36 -13.11 -32.42
C ILE A 5 14.48 -11.85 -32.38
N VAL A 6 14.41 -11.11 -33.49
CA VAL A 6 13.55 -9.93 -33.64
C VAL A 6 12.09 -10.35 -33.74
N ASP A 7 11.78 -11.42 -34.48
CA ASP A 7 10.41 -11.93 -34.60
C ASP A 7 9.88 -12.53 -33.29
N LYS A 8 10.74 -13.18 -32.49
CA LYS A 8 10.34 -13.70 -31.17
C LYS A 8 10.07 -12.59 -30.16
N LYS A 9 10.81 -11.47 -30.24
CA LYS A 9 10.58 -10.29 -29.38
C LYS A 9 9.28 -9.57 -29.74
N LYS A 10 8.91 -9.54 -31.03
CA LYS A 10 7.64 -8.93 -31.51
C LYS A 10 6.40 -9.71 -31.08
N LYS A 11 6.53 -11.01 -30.76
CA LYS A 11 5.40 -11.89 -30.39
C LYS A 11 5.09 -11.97 -28.90
N THR A 12 5.75 -11.15 -28.05
CA THR A 12 5.58 -11.24 -26.57
C THR A 12 4.86 -10.04 -25.96
N GLU A 13 4.47 -9.03 -26.74
CA GLU A 13 3.73 -7.88 -26.23
C GLU A 13 2.58 -7.52 -27.18
N GLU A 14 1.58 -8.39 -27.25
CA GLU A 14 0.27 -7.91 -27.70
C GLU A 14 -0.32 -7.06 -26.56
N PRO A 15 -0.63 -5.77 -26.81
CA PRO A 15 -1.33 -4.98 -25.82
C PRO A 15 -2.68 -5.65 -25.66
N VAL A 16 -2.94 -6.25 -24.49
CA VAL A 16 -4.26 -6.79 -24.14
C VAL A 16 -5.27 -5.74 -24.55
N GLU A 17 -6.10 -6.07 -25.56
CA GLU A 17 -6.99 -5.12 -26.22
C GLU A 17 -7.94 -4.57 -25.15
N GLY A 18 -7.54 -3.43 -24.59
CA GLY A 18 -8.21 -2.86 -23.44
C GLY A 18 -9.60 -2.47 -23.87
N LYS A 19 -10.59 -2.73 -23.00
CA LYS A 19 -11.97 -2.26 -23.21
C LYS A 19 -11.97 -0.84 -23.78
N SER A 20 -12.82 -0.61 -24.78
CA SER A 20 -12.90 0.66 -25.50
C SER A 20 -12.93 1.85 -24.54
N LYS A 21 -12.33 2.98 -24.95
CA LYS A 21 -12.21 4.19 -24.11
C LYS A 21 -13.55 4.58 -23.48
N GLY A 22 -14.65 4.50 -24.23
CA GLY A 22 -16.00 4.77 -23.74
C GLY A 22 -16.46 3.80 -22.66
N LEU A 23 -16.24 2.49 -22.84
CA LEU A 23 -16.66 1.48 -21.87
C LEU A 23 -15.83 1.52 -20.58
N ASN A 24 -14.54 1.84 -20.68
CA ASN A 24 -13.71 2.06 -19.49
C ASN A 24 -14.13 3.33 -18.71
N THR A 25 -14.44 4.43 -19.40
CA THR A 25 -14.99 5.63 -18.75
C THR A 25 -16.32 5.36 -18.07
N LEU A 26 -17.20 4.57 -18.71
CA LEU A 26 -18.49 4.19 -18.13
C LEU A 26 -18.32 3.36 -16.85
N LEU A 27 -17.37 2.42 -16.82
CA LEU A 27 -17.05 1.67 -15.61
C LEU A 27 -16.53 2.58 -14.49
N TRP A 28 -15.70 3.57 -14.80
CA TRP A 28 -15.22 4.54 -13.81
C TRP A 28 -16.34 5.43 -13.26
N ILE A 29 -17.27 5.89 -14.11
CA ILE A 29 -18.45 6.62 -13.67
C ILE A 29 -19.27 5.75 -12.71
N LEU A 30 -19.48 4.47 -13.06
CA LEU A 30 -20.24 3.55 -12.22
C LEU A 30 -19.57 3.33 -10.85
N VAL A 31 -18.24 3.21 -10.79
CA VAL A 31 -17.49 3.12 -9.53
C VAL A 31 -17.69 4.37 -8.68
N VAL A 32 -17.58 5.57 -9.26
CA VAL A 32 -17.77 6.85 -8.54
C VAL A 32 -19.20 6.97 -8.01
N VAL A 33 -20.20 6.55 -8.80
CA VAL A 33 -21.60 6.53 -8.37
C VAL A 33 -21.78 5.59 -7.18
N PHE A 34 -21.26 4.37 -7.22
CA PHE A 34 -21.37 3.43 -6.10
C PHE A 34 -20.70 3.94 -4.81
N PHE A 35 -19.52 4.58 -4.92
CA PHE A 35 -18.85 5.20 -3.77
C PHE A 35 -19.65 6.37 -3.19
N SER A 36 -20.24 7.19 -4.06
CA SER A 36 -21.08 8.33 -3.65
C SER A 36 -22.35 7.84 -2.95
N VAL A 37 -22.99 6.80 -3.48
CA VAL A 37 -24.15 6.15 -2.85
C VAL A 37 -23.78 5.56 -1.49
N ALA A 38 -22.62 4.90 -1.36
CA ALA A 38 -22.16 4.39 -0.07
C ALA A 38 -21.94 5.52 0.96
N ALA A 39 -21.32 6.63 0.55
CA ALA A 39 -21.05 7.78 1.43
C ALA A 39 -22.33 8.51 1.84
N ILE A 40 -23.20 8.83 0.87
CA ILE A 40 -24.47 9.55 1.10
C ILE A 40 -25.44 8.65 1.86
N GLY A 41 -25.57 7.38 1.48
CA GLY A 41 -26.38 6.41 2.20
C GLY A 41 -25.92 6.27 3.64
N ASN A 42 -24.60 6.18 3.87
CA ASN A 42 -24.09 6.17 5.24
C ASN A 42 -24.43 7.46 6.00
N ALA A 43 -24.31 8.64 5.39
CA ALA A 43 -24.62 9.92 6.06
C ALA A 43 -26.11 10.08 6.39
N TYR A 44 -27.01 9.67 5.48
CA TYR A 44 -28.45 9.85 5.63
C TYR A 44 -29.06 8.86 6.64
N PHE A 45 -28.67 7.58 6.57
CA PHE A 45 -29.22 6.55 7.44
C PHE A 45 -28.66 6.57 8.88
N GLN A 46 -27.90 7.61 9.27
CA GLN A 46 -27.33 7.78 10.62
C GLN A 46 -28.37 7.70 11.74
N LYS A 47 -29.56 8.26 11.52
CA LYS A 47 -30.54 8.50 12.58
C LYS A 47 -31.62 7.41 12.69
N ASP A 48 -31.91 6.72 11.59
CA ASP A 48 -33.10 5.85 11.51
C ASP A 48 -32.78 4.35 11.63
N TYR A 49 -31.52 3.93 11.50
CA TYR A 49 -31.13 2.51 11.48
C TYR A 49 -30.02 2.16 12.48
N SER A 50 -30.16 0.98 13.09
CA SER A 50 -29.16 0.40 13.99
C SER A 50 -27.81 0.17 13.28
N THR A 51 -26.71 0.37 14.01
CA THR A 51 -25.34 0.37 13.47
C THR A 51 -24.95 -0.89 12.69
N PRO A 52 -25.38 -2.13 13.04
CA PRO A 52 -24.98 -3.32 12.29
C PRO A 52 -25.55 -3.36 10.87
N VAL A 53 -26.81 -2.95 10.68
CA VAL A 53 -27.50 -3.00 9.38
C VAL A 53 -26.83 -2.08 8.37
N ARG A 54 -26.41 -0.89 8.82
CA ARG A 54 -25.73 0.11 7.99
C ARG A 54 -24.35 -0.34 7.56
N VAL A 55 -23.58 -0.95 8.46
CA VAL A 55 -22.25 -1.49 8.16
C VAL A 55 -22.35 -2.55 7.06
N ILE A 56 -23.34 -3.45 7.15
CA ILE A 56 -23.57 -4.47 6.12
C ILE A 56 -23.95 -3.83 4.78
N GLY A 57 -24.87 -2.86 4.78
CA GLY A 57 -25.28 -2.15 3.55
C GLY A 57 -24.11 -1.46 2.87
N VAL A 58 -23.32 -0.68 3.63
CA VAL A 58 -22.12 0.00 3.11
C VAL A 58 -21.08 -1.00 2.62
N ALA A 59 -20.87 -2.10 3.35
CA ALA A 59 -19.94 -3.15 2.93
C ALA A 59 -20.34 -3.76 1.59
N ILE A 60 -21.63 -4.06 1.38
CA ILE A 60 -22.12 -4.61 0.10
C ILE A 60 -21.90 -3.61 -1.04
N THR A 61 -22.27 -2.34 -0.85
CA THR A 61 -22.08 -1.31 -1.88
C THR A 61 -20.60 -1.10 -2.22
N LEU A 62 -19.71 -1.13 -1.22
CA LEU A 62 -18.26 -1.05 -1.43
C LEU A 62 -17.74 -2.27 -2.18
N VAL A 63 -18.15 -3.48 -1.81
CA VAL A 63 -17.73 -4.70 -2.52
C VAL A 63 -18.14 -4.63 -3.99
N LEU A 64 -19.36 -4.18 -4.30
CA LEU A 64 -19.79 -3.97 -5.69
C LEU A 64 -18.92 -2.93 -6.39
N ALA A 65 -18.61 -1.80 -5.76
CA ALA A 65 -17.71 -0.78 -6.32
C ALA A 65 -16.33 -1.37 -6.65
N PHE A 66 -15.76 -2.18 -5.76
CA PHE A 66 -14.49 -2.86 -5.99
C PHE A 66 -14.54 -3.88 -7.12
N VAL A 67 -15.65 -4.62 -7.27
CA VAL A 67 -15.84 -5.55 -8.39
C VAL A 67 -15.84 -4.80 -9.72
N PHE A 68 -16.59 -3.70 -9.82
CA PHE A 68 -16.60 -2.88 -11.04
C PHE A 68 -15.23 -2.26 -11.32
N ALA A 69 -14.54 -1.77 -10.28
CA ALA A 69 -13.18 -1.25 -10.40
C ALA A 69 -12.19 -2.33 -10.89
N ALA A 70 -12.33 -3.57 -10.43
CA ALA A 70 -11.47 -4.68 -10.84
C ALA A 70 -11.68 -5.11 -12.31
N ILE A 71 -12.86 -4.86 -12.87
CA ILE A 71 -13.21 -5.15 -14.29
C ILE A 71 -12.75 -4.02 -15.23
N THR A 72 -12.36 -2.85 -14.70
CA THR A 72 -11.79 -1.76 -15.51
C THR A 72 -10.48 -2.18 -16.18
N ASN A 73 -10.08 -1.46 -17.22
CA ASN A 73 -8.79 -1.69 -17.89
C ASN A 73 -7.62 -1.54 -16.90
N GLN A 74 -7.71 -0.59 -15.96
CA GLN A 74 -6.71 -0.41 -14.92
C GLN A 74 -6.72 -1.57 -13.91
N GLY A 75 -7.89 -2.10 -13.57
CA GLY A 75 -8.04 -3.27 -12.71
C GLY A 75 -7.40 -4.53 -13.31
N THR A 76 -7.65 -4.81 -14.60
CA THR A 76 -7.03 -5.93 -15.31
C THR A 76 -5.51 -5.78 -15.42
N LYS A 77 -5.01 -4.57 -15.71
CA LYS A 77 -3.57 -4.26 -15.70
C LYS A 77 -2.94 -4.54 -14.34
N ALA A 78 -3.57 -4.07 -13.25
CA ALA A 78 -3.08 -4.33 -11.91
C ALA A 78 -3.02 -5.84 -11.61
N ARG A 79 -4.05 -6.62 -11.99
CA ARG A 79 -4.06 -8.08 -11.81
C ARG A 79 -2.94 -8.78 -12.57
N ASN A 80 -2.63 -8.34 -13.79
CA ASN A 80 -1.52 -8.88 -14.56
C ASN A 80 -0.17 -8.49 -13.93
N PHE A 81 -0.02 -7.23 -13.50
CA PHE A 81 1.15 -6.78 -12.78
C PHE A 81 1.40 -7.57 -11.48
N PHE A 82 0.36 -7.94 -10.73
CA PHE A 82 0.49 -8.81 -9.56
C PHE A 82 1.01 -10.21 -9.92
N LYS A 83 0.57 -10.79 -11.05
CA LYS A 83 1.07 -12.07 -11.54
C LYS A 83 2.54 -11.98 -11.92
N GLU A 84 2.93 -10.93 -12.65
CA GLU A 84 4.31 -10.67 -13.05
C GLU A 84 5.21 -10.41 -11.84
N SER A 85 4.74 -9.59 -10.89
CA SER A 85 5.42 -9.31 -9.62
C SER A 85 5.64 -10.57 -8.79
N ARG A 86 4.69 -11.52 -8.81
CA ARG A 86 4.85 -12.81 -8.13
C ARG A 86 5.94 -13.67 -8.78
N ASN A 87 6.07 -13.62 -10.10
CA ASN A 87 7.15 -14.30 -10.82
C ASN A 87 8.50 -13.65 -10.53
N GLU A 88 8.56 -12.32 -10.42
CA GLU A 88 9.79 -11.59 -10.08
C GLU A 88 10.19 -11.80 -8.61
N ALA A 89 9.21 -11.81 -7.70
CA ALA A 89 9.43 -12.08 -6.28
C ALA A 89 10.02 -13.48 -6.02
N ARG A 90 9.84 -14.44 -6.95
CA ARG A 90 10.50 -15.76 -6.88
C ARG A 90 11.97 -15.71 -7.28
N LYS A 91 12.40 -14.69 -8.03
CA LYS A 91 13.82 -14.46 -8.36
C LYS A 91 14.57 -13.78 -7.21
N VAL A 92 13.84 -13.18 -6.26
CA VAL A 92 14.43 -12.61 -5.06
C VAL A 92 14.95 -13.76 -4.19
N VAL A 93 16.27 -13.88 -4.15
CA VAL A 93 16.95 -14.78 -3.22
C VAL A 93 16.81 -14.17 -1.84
N TRP A 94 15.94 -14.74 -1.02
CA TRP A 94 15.81 -14.32 0.36
C TRP A 94 17.08 -14.72 1.13
N PRO A 95 17.65 -13.79 1.91
CA PRO A 95 18.86 -14.05 2.68
C PRO A 95 18.64 -15.24 3.61
N THR A 96 19.70 -16.01 3.83
CA THR A 96 19.63 -17.14 4.77
C THR A 96 19.36 -16.63 6.19
N ARG A 97 18.77 -17.47 7.06
CA ARG A 97 18.49 -17.07 8.46
C ARG A 97 19.75 -16.66 9.23
N SER A 98 20.92 -17.14 8.80
CA SER A 98 22.23 -16.72 9.31
C SER A 98 22.57 -15.29 8.89
N GLU A 99 22.48 -14.97 7.61
CA GLU A 99 22.78 -13.62 7.07
C GLU A 99 21.82 -12.58 7.64
N ALA A 100 20.52 -12.89 7.67
CA ALA A 100 19.50 -11.99 8.23
C ALA A 100 19.76 -11.65 9.70
N ARG A 101 20.19 -12.64 10.52
CA ARG A 101 20.57 -12.40 11.92
C ARG A 101 21.83 -11.57 12.03
N GLN A 102 22.84 -11.81 11.20
CA GLN A 102 24.07 -11.04 11.21
C GLN A 102 23.81 -9.56 10.93
N THR A 103 23.05 -9.25 9.88
CA THR A 103 22.69 -7.86 9.57
C THR A 103 21.83 -7.24 10.66
N THR A 104 20.87 -7.99 11.24
CA THR A 104 20.04 -7.51 12.35
C THR A 104 20.89 -7.16 13.58
N LEU A 105 21.86 -8.00 13.94
CA LEU A 105 22.76 -7.74 15.07
C LEU A 105 23.65 -6.52 14.83
N ILE A 106 24.13 -6.31 13.61
CA ILE A 106 24.89 -5.10 13.23
C ILE A 106 24.02 -3.85 13.42
N VAL A 107 22.80 -3.85 12.87
CA VAL A 107 21.86 -2.72 13.00
C VAL A 107 21.48 -2.48 14.45
N MET A 108 21.24 -3.54 15.22
CA MET A 108 20.95 -3.46 16.65
C MET A 108 22.11 -2.82 17.42
N GLY A 109 23.36 -3.22 17.13
CA GLY A 109 24.56 -2.61 17.71
C GLY A 109 24.65 -1.12 17.44
N VAL A 110 24.49 -0.69 16.18
CA VAL A 110 24.51 0.75 15.82
C VAL A 110 23.37 1.51 16.50
N THR A 111 22.18 0.91 16.59
CA THR A 111 21.01 1.52 17.25
C THR A 111 21.24 1.71 18.75
N VAL A 112 21.85 0.73 19.43
CA VAL A 112 22.20 0.84 20.86
C VAL A 112 23.17 2.00 21.08
N ILE A 113 24.22 2.10 20.28
CA ILE A 113 25.21 3.19 20.38
C ILE A 113 24.55 4.55 20.17
N ALA A 114 23.73 4.69 19.12
CA ALA A 114 23.00 5.93 18.84
C ALA A 114 22.03 6.29 19.98
N SER A 115 21.27 5.32 20.51
CA SER A 115 20.34 5.53 21.61
C SER A 115 21.04 5.99 22.89
N LEU A 116 22.22 5.43 23.19
CA LEU A 116 23.01 5.79 24.36
C LEU A 116 23.60 7.19 24.22
N PHE A 117 24.05 7.56 23.01
CA PHE A 117 24.56 8.90 22.71
C PHE A 117 23.47 9.97 22.89
N PHE A 118 22.27 9.75 22.35
CA PHE A 118 21.16 10.67 22.53
C PHE A 118 20.77 10.75 24.00
N TRP A 119 20.57 9.60 24.67
CA TRP A 119 20.26 9.57 26.09
C TRP A 119 21.27 10.33 26.97
N ALA A 120 22.57 10.19 26.70
CA ALA A 120 23.61 10.92 27.42
C ALA A 120 23.49 12.44 27.19
N THR A 121 23.26 12.84 25.94
CA THR A 121 23.11 14.26 25.56
C THR A 121 21.88 14.87 26.23
N ASP A 122 20.73 14.21 26.16
CA ASP A 122 19.49 14.62 26.81
C ASP A 122 19.67 14.71 28.34
N SER A 123 20.34 13.72 28.94
CA SER A 123 20.62 13.71 30.39
C SER A 123 21.50 14.90 30.81
N ILE A 124 22.52 15.25 30.02
CA ILE A 124 23.38 16.41 30.29
C ILE A 124 22.57 17.71 30.19
N ILE A 125 21.76 17.86 29.14
CA ILE A 125 20.91 19.05 28.96
C ILE A 125 19.97 19.22 30.15
N VAL A 126 19.27 18.16 30.57
CA VAL A 126 18.37 18.20 31.72
C VAL A 126 19.11 18.53 33.01
N SER A 127 20.30 17.95 33.23
CA SER A 127 21.11 18.25 34.41
C SER A 127 21.51 19.72 34.47
N ILE A 128 21.87 20.33 33.33
CA ILE A 128 22.23 21.75 33.24
C ILE A 128 21.00 22.63 33.51
N ILE A 129 19.85 22.30 32.94
CA ILE A 129 18.60 23.04 33.14
C ILE A 129 18.18 23.00 34.62
N ASN A 130 18.24 21.83 35.25
CA ASN A 130 17.91 21.68 36.67
C ASN A 130 18.89 22.48 37.53
N PHE A 131 20.20 22.38 37.28
CA PHE A 131 21.21 23.15 38.01
C PHE A 131 20.98 24.66 37.90
N LEU A 132 20.68 25.18 36.70
CA LEU A 132 20.38 26.61 36.52
C LEU A 132 19.08 27.04 37.20
N THR A 133 18.09 26.15 37.24
CA THR A 133 16.79 26.43 37.87
C THR A 133 16.90 26.44 39.38
N ASP A 134 17.64 25.49 39.96
CA ASP A 134 17.91 25.40 41.39
C ASP A 134 18.77 26.58 41.88
N LEU A 135 19.63 27.15 41.02
CA LEU A 135 20.42 28.35 41.33
C LEU A 135 19.59 29.64 41.37
N ARG A 136 18.37 29.62 40.84
CA ARG A 136 17.46 30.78 40.76
C ARG A 136 16.42 30.81 41.90
N PHE A 137 16.60 29.98 42.92
CA PHE A 137 15.92 30.00 44.20
C PHE A 137 16.93 29.99 45.34
#